data_AF-X1SKN4-F1
#
_entry.id   AF-X1SKN4-F1
#
_cell.length_a   1.000
_cell.length_b   1.000
_cell.length_c   1.000
_cell.angle_alpha   90.00
_cell.angle_beta   90.00
_cell.angle_gamma   90.00
#
_symmetry.space_group_name_H-M   'P 1'
#
loop_
_entity.id
_entity.type
_entity.pdbx_description
1 polymer ?
#
loop_
_entity_poly.entity_id
_entity_poly.type
_entity_poly.pdbx_seq_one_letter_code
_entity_poly.pdbx_strand_id
1 'polypeptide(L)'
;MTVINVIKGGSSLSARDVYYGVNAFISKLQKEIGFNYDDAANAVKGTVPVGASQDSVQGVFESFISDLGTQIERSLQFLASVTGEEKVNRMYLSGGGALIPNLLEYLKRRLGVPIELINP
;
A
#
# COMPACT_ATOMS: atom_id res chain seq x y z
N MET A 1 9.34 -2.74 -0.51
CA MET A 1 8.86 -4.11 -0.74
C MET A 1 7.69 -4.35 0.19
N THR A 2 6.69 -5.09 -0.27
CA THR A 2 5.51 -5.46 0.51
C THR A 2 5.36 -6.97 0.43
N VAL A 3 5.11 -7.63 1.56
CA VAL A 3 4.82 -9.06 1.60
C VAL A 3 3.33 -9.24 1.80
N ILE A 4 2.69 -10.04 0.96
CA ILE A 4 1.28 -10.41 1.11
C ILE A 4 1.23 -11.86 1.57
N ASN A 5 0.75 -12.06 2.80
CA ASN A 5 0.54 -13.36 3.39
C ASN A 5 -0.95 -13.64 3.55
N VAL A 6 -1.37 -14.83 3.17
CA VAL A 6 -2.75 -15.30 3.28
C VAL A 6 -2.78 -16.45 4.29
N ILE A 7 -3.67 -16.34 5.28
CA ILE A 7 -3.75 -17.29 6.40
C ILE A 7 -5.14 -17.89 6.45
N LYS A 8 -5.25 -19.21 6.60
CA LYS A 8 -6.49 -19.95 6.82
C LYS A 8 -6.28 -20.99 7.91
N GLY A 9 -7.18 -21.03 8.89
CA GLY A 9 -7.10 -21.99 10.01
C GLY A 9 -5.81 -21.89 10.83
N GLY A 10 -5.23 -20.69 10.95
CA GLY A 10 -3.96 -20.46 11.65
C GLY A 10 -2.70 -20.80 10.85
N SER A 11 -2.85 -21.31 9.63
CA SER A 11 -1.72 -21.69 8.76
C SER A 11 -1.60 -20.77 7.56
N SER A 12 -0.37 -20.43 7.17
CA SER A 12 -0.11 -19.67 5.94
C SER A 12 -0.40 -20.56 4.72
N LEU A 13 -1.26 -20.08 3.83
CA LEU A 13 -1.56 -20.70 2.54
C LEU A 13 -0.60 -20.23 1.45
N SER A 14 -0.19 -18.96 1.48
CA SER A 14 0.76 -18.39 0.54
C SER A 14 1.40 -17.13 1.12
N ALA A 15 2.69 -16.93 0.86
CA ALA A 15 3.39 -15.66 1.09
C ALA A 15 4.05 -15.23 -0.23
N ARG A 16 3.83 -13.99 -0.65
CA ARG A 16 4.39 -13.46 -1.89
C ARG A 16 4.95 -12.07 -1.72
N ASP A 17 6.09 -11.87 -2.38
CA ASP A 17 6.74 -10.58 -2.47
C ASP A 17 6.16 -9.75 -3.59
N VAL A 18 5.73 -8.54 -3.24
CA VAL A 18 5.45 -7.47 -4.16
C VAL A 18 6.61 -6.50 -4.08
N TYR A 19 7.35 -6.35 -5.18
CA TYR A 19 8.46 -5.40 -5.31
C TYR A 19 7.97 -3.95 -5.47
N TYR A 20 6.97 -3.57 -4.68
CA TYR A 20 6.34 -2.26 -4.63
C TYR A 20 6.01 -1.92 -3.18
N GLY A 21 6.12 -0.66 -2.79
CA GLY A 21 5.89 -0.21 -1.41
C GLY A 21 6.46 1.19 -1.20
N VAL A 22 6.74 1.55 0.06
CA VAL A 22 7.13 2.93 0.44
C VAL A 22 8.25 3.54 -0.43
N ASN A 23 9.28 2.78 -0.76
CA ASN A 23 10.37 3.28 -1.61
C ASN A 23 9.91 3.70 -3.02
N ALA A 24 8.85 3.07 -3.56
CA ALA A 24 8.27 3.47 -4.82
C ALA A 24 7.57 4.83 -4.69
N PHE A 25 6.90 5.09 -3.57
CA PHE A 25 6.29 6.39 -3.30
C PHE A 25 7.36 7.50 -3.16
N ILE A 26 8.40 7.25 -2.36
CA ILE A 26 9.55 8.17 -2.22
C ILE A 26 10.14 8.46 -3.60
N SER A 27 10.43 7.42 -4.39
CA SER A 27 11.03 7.59 -5.73
C SER A 27 10.14 8.39 -6.68
N LYS A 28 8.80 8.22 -6.61
CA LYS A 28 7.88 9.03 -7.42
C LYS A 28 7.90 10.50 -6.99
N LEU A 29 7.88 10.78 -5.69
CA LEU A 29 7.98 12.15 -5.16
C LEU A 29 9.27 12.85 -5.61
N GLN A 30 10.40 12.14 -5.56
CA GLN A 30 11.68 12.68 -6.03
C GLN A 30 11.67 12.98 -7.54
N LYS A 31 11.07 12.09 -8.35
CA LYS A 31 11.05 12.23 -9.81
C LYS A 31 10.04 13.26 -10.32
N GLU A 32 8.85 13.28 -9.74
CA GLU A 32 7.72 14.06 -10.26
C GLU A 32 7.65 15.45 -9.64
N ILE A 33 8.10 15.60 -8.38
CA ILE A 33 8.07 16.89 -7.65
C ILE A 33 9.48 17.48 -7.52
N GLY A 34 10.53 16.67 -7.63
CA GLY A 34 11.91 17.12 -7.46
C GLY A 34 12.37 17.17 -6.00
N PHE A 35 11.66 16.50 -5.09
CA PHE A 35 12.08 16.42 -3.69
C PHE A 35 13.42 15.70 -3.55
N ASN A 36 14.22 16.12 -2.57
CA ASN A 36 15.32 15.29 -2.08
C ASN A 36 14.74 14.10 -1.28
N TYR A 37 15.62 13.19 -0.83
CA TYR A 37 15.17 12.00 -0.10
C TYR A 37 14.43 12.34 1.20
N ASP A 38 14.96 13.29 1.98
CA ASP A 38 14.41 13.63 3.30
C ASP A 38 13.02 14.27 3.18
N ASP A 39 12.87 15.20 2.24
CA ASP A 39 11.59 15.84 1.92
C ASP A 39 10.56 14.82 1.43
N ALA A 40 10.97 13.90 0.55
CA ALA A 40 10.10 12.82 0.09
C ALA A 40 9.70 11.88 1.24
N ALA A 41 10.65 11.47 2.10
CA ALA A 41 10.39 10.62 3.24
C ALA A 41 9.46 11.28 4.28
N ASN A 42 9.57 12.59 4.47
CA ASN A 42 8.66 13.36 5.32
C ASN A 42 7.27 13.50 4.68
N ALA A 43 7.20 13.74 3.37
CA ALA A 43 5.94 13.81 2.64
C ALA A 43 5.16 12.49 2.68
N VAL A 44 5.84 11.33 2.60
CA VAL A 44 5.22 10.01 2.80
C VAL A 44 4.53 9.89 4.17
N LYS A 45 5.09 10.53 5.20
CA LYS A 45 4.52 10.55 6.56
C LYS A 45 3.40 11.60 6.71
N GLY A 46 3.06 12.32 5.65
CA GLY A 46 2.06 13.40 5.66
C GLY A 46 2.61 14.79 5.95
N THR A 47 3.94 14.95 6.04
CA THR A 47 4.58 16.27 6.27
C THR A 47 5.10 16.81 4.95
N VAL A 48 4.32 17.68 4.30
CA VAL A 48 4.69 18.30 3.02
C VAL A 48 5.61 19.51 3.28
N PRO A 49 6.76 19.64 2.59
CA PRO A 49 7.65 20.79 2.71
C PRO A 49 6.95 22.12 2.43
N VAL A 50 7.38 23.17 3.14
CA VAL A 50 6.85 24.53 2.94
C VAL A 50 7.15 25.00 1.51
N GLY A 51 6.12 25.50 0.83
CA GLY A 51 6.22 25.97 -0.56
C GLY A 51 6.01 24.88 -1.62
N ALA A 52 5.85 23.61 -1.23
CA ALA A 52 5.45 22.56 -2.16
C ALA A 52 3.94 22.53 -2.38
N SER A 53 3.53 22.19 -3.60
CA SER A 53 2.12 22.03 -3.97
C SER A 53 1.53 20.78 -3.32
N GLN A 54 0.57 20.97 -2.41
CA GLN A 54 -0.15 19.85 -1.79
C GLN A 54 -0.92 19.02 -2.82
N ASP A 55 -1.53 19.68 -3.82
CA ASP A 55 -2.27 19.01 -4.89
C ASP A 55 -1.35 18.11 -5.73
N SER A 56 -0.10 18.55 -5.96
CA SER A 56 0.89 17.74 -6.68
C SER A 56 1.29 16.51 -5.87
N VAL A 57 1.52 16.66 -4.55
CA VAL A 57 1.81 15.52 -3.66
C VAL A 57 0.63 14.55 -3.62
N GLN A 58 -0.60 15.07 -3.57
CA GLN A 58 -1.81 14.26 -3.60
C GLN A 58 -1.94 13.47 -4.90
N GLY A 59 -1.64 14.07 -6.06
CA GLY A 59 -1.61 13.38 -7.35
C GLY A 59 -0.60 12.23 -7.38
N VAL A 60 0.60 12.44 -6.83
CA VAL A 60 1.61 11.37 -6.70
C VAL A 60 1.15 10.26 -5.75
N PHE A 61 0.51 10.62 -4.64
CA PHE A 61 -0.09 9.65 -3.71
C PHE A 61 -1.15 8.79 -4.41
N GLU A 62 -2.06 9.40 -5.16
CA GLU A 62 -3.12 8.69 -5.90
C GLU A 62 -2.55 7.72 -6.93
N SER A 63 -1.51 8.14 -7.65
CA SER A 63 -0.75 7.29 -8.58
C SER A 63 -0.12 6.10 -7.85
N PHE A 64 0.59 6.35 -6.74
CA PHE A 64 1.22 5.31 -5.93
C PHE A 64 0.22 4.30 -5.37
N ILE A 65 -0.87 4.77 -4.75
CA ILE A 65 -1.83 3.88 -4.11
C ILE A 65 -2.68 3.12 -5.12
N SER A 66 -2.89 3.69 -6.32
CA SER A 66 -3.53 2.99 -7.43
C SER A 66 -2.67 1.81 -7.92
N ASP A 67 -1.37 2.02 -8.08
CA ASP A 67 -0.43 0.96 -8.44
C ASP A 67 -0.40 -0.14 -7.37
N LEU A 68 -0.28 0.25 -6.08
CA LEU A 68 -0.26 -0.70 -4.96
C LEU A 68 -1.55 -1.52 -4.88
N GLY A 69 -2.72 -0.88 -5.01
CA GLY A 69 -4.01 -1.58 -5.04
C GLY A 69 -4.08 -2.63 -6.14
N THR A 70 -3.55 -2.32 -7.33
CA THR A 70 -3.49 -3.24 -8.47
C THR A 70 -2.62 -4.46 -8.17
N GLN A 71 -1.48 -4.27 -7.49
CA GLN A 71 -0.62 -5.39 -7.08
C GLN A 71 -1.27 -6.29 -6.03
N ILE A 72 -2.03 -5.69 -5.10
CA ILE A 72 -2.80 -6.44 -4.10
C ILE A 72 -3.89 -7.27 -4.80
N GLU A 73 -4.67 -6.67 -5.70
CA GLU A 73 -5.71 -7.37 -6.47
C GLU A 73 -5.15 -8.56 -7.25
N ARG A 74 -4.03 -8.38 -7.96
CA ARG A 74 -3.34 -9.48 -8.67
C ARG A 74 -2.91 -10.60 -7.75
N SER A 75 -2.44 -10.25 -6.54
CA SER A 75 -2.05 -11.24 -5.54
C SER A 75 -3.28 -12.02 -5.05
N LEU A 76 -4.40 -11.35 -4.78
CA LEU A 76 -5.66 -12.00 -4.40
C LEU A 76 -6.19 -12.92 -5.51
N GLN A 77 -6.17 -12.46 -6.77
CA GLN A 77 -6.62 -13.26 -7.92
C GLN A 77 -5.81 -14.55 -8.09
N PHE A 78 -4.49 -14.48 -7.98
CA PHE A 78 -3.66 -15.68 -8.05
C PHE A 78 -3.95 -16.63 -6.88
N LEU A 79 -4.18 -16.13 -5.67
CA LEU A 79 -4.54 -16.99 -4.54
C LEU A 79 -5.79 -17.81 -4.90
N ALA A 80 -6.82 -17.14 -5.43
CA ALA A 80 -8.04 -17.81 -5.85
C ALA A 80 -7.77 -18.89 -6.91
N SER A 81 -6.87 -18.62 -7.87
CA SER A 81 -6.51 -19.62 -8.88
C SER A 81 -5.75 -20.84 -8.34
N VAL A 82 -4.96 -20.68 -7.27
CA VAL A 82 -4.13 -21.76 -6.71
C VAL A 82 -4.87 -22.57 -5.65
N THR A 83 -5.71 -21.91 -4.85
CA THR A 83 -6.36 -22.54 -3.70
C THR A 83 -7.81 -22.94 -3.97
N GLY A 84 -8.43 -22.43 -5.03
CA GLY A 84 -9.88 -22.55 -5.27
C GLY A 84 -10.72 -21.71 -4.31
N GLU A 85 -10.10 -20.92 -3.42
CA GLU A 85 -10.80 -20.05 -2.48
C GLU A 85 -11.11 -18.70 -3.13
N GLU A 86 -12.38 -18.37 -3.28
CA GLU A 86 -12.75 -17.15 -4.02
C GLU A 86 -12.62 -15.86 -3.20
N LYS A 87 -12.62 -15.89 -1.87
CA LYS A 87 -12.82 -14.68 -1.06
C LYS A 87 -11.97 -14.62 0.21
N VAL A 88 -11.29 -13.48 0.38
CA VAL A 88 -10.67 -13.07 1.64
C VAL A 88 -11.69 -12.31 2.48
N ASN A 89 -11.95 -12.76 3.70
CA ASN A 89 -12.97 -12.17 4.58
C ASN A 89 -12.51 -10.87 5.26
N ARG A 90 -11.20 -10.73 5.47
CA ARG A 90 -10.59 -9.60 6.19
C ARG A 90 -9.12 -9.49 5.80
N MET A 91 -8.63 -8.27 5.73
CA MET A 91 -7.22 -7.99 5.56
C MET A 91 -6.68 -7.20 6.74
N TYR A 92 -5.37 -7.33 6.93
CA TYR A 92 -4.65 -6.59 7.94
C TYR A 92 -3.43 -5.94 7.31
N LEU A 93 -3.15 -4.69 7.68
CA LEU A 93 -1.94 -3.98 7.26
C LEU A 93 -0.95 -3.92 8.41
N SER A 94 0.33 -4.07 8.10
CA SER A 94 1.43 -4.00 9.06
C SER A 94 2.65 -3.31 8.46
N GLY A 95 3.62 -2.99 9.32
CA GLY A 95 4.85 -2.30 8.95
C GLY A 95 4.68 -0.79 8.77
N GLY A 96 5.80 -0.08 8.58
CA GLY A 96 5.81 1.40 8.55
C GLY A 96 5.01 2.01 7.40
N GLY A 97 4.90 1.31 6.27
CA GLY A 97 4.10 1.77 5.13
C GLY A 97 2.60 1.80 5.39
N ALA A 98 2.10 1.01 6.35
CA ALA A 98 0.69 1.00 6.72
C ALA A 98 0.25 2.29 7.44
N LEU A 99 1.20 3.11 7.89
CA LEU A 99 0.96 4.41 8.55
C LEU A 99 0.88 5.57 7.55
N ILE A 100 1.02 5.33 6.25
CA ILE A 100 0.85 6.38 5.24
C ILE A 100 -0.59 6.93 5.36
N PRO A 101 -0.76 8.27 5.50
CA PRO A 101 -2.07 8.87 5.61
C PRO A 101 -2.99 8.48 4.46
N ASN A 102 -4.28 8.25 4.75
CA ASN A 102 -5.32 7.89 3.78
C ASN A 102 -5.15 6.55 3.05
N LEU A 103 -4.03 5.83 3.24
CA LEU A 103 -3.76 4.53 2.61
C LEU A 103 -4.84 3.49 2.97
N LEU A 104 -5.12 3.36 4.27
CA LEU A 104 -6.08 2.38 4.79
C LEU A 104 -7.48 2.61 4.23
N GLU A 105 -7.96 3.86 4.29
CA GLU A 105 -9.30 4.22 3.80
C GLU A 105 -9.41 4.06 2.28
N TYR A 106 -8.36 4.39 1.52
CA TYR A 106 -8.33 4.12 0.09
C TYR A 106 -8.47 2.62 -0.20
N LEU A 107 -7.68 1.78 0.47
CA LEU A 107 -7.69 0.33 0.24
C LEU A 107 -9.03 -0.30 0.64
N LYS A 108 -9.64 0.14 1.75
CA LYS A 108 -10.98 -0.31 2.16
C LYS A 108 -12.01 -0.02 1.07
N ARG A 109 -12.04 1.22 0.57
CA ARG A 109 -12.96 1.64 -0.48
C ARG A 109 -12.75 0.87 -1.78
N ARG A 110 -11.49 0.66 -2.17
CA ARG A 110 -11.14 -0.01 -3.43
C ARG A 110 -11.43 -1.51 -3.40
N LEU A 111 -11.05 -2.20 -2.31
CA LEU A 111 -11.06 -3.66 -2.25
C LEU A 111 -12.37 -4.22 -1.70
N GLY A 112 -13.21 -3.38 -1.05
CA GLY A 112 -14.53 -3.79 -0.58
C GLY A 112 -14.50 -4.83 0.54
N VAL A 113 -13.35 -5.04 1.19
CA VAL A 113 -13.17 -5.97 2.30
C VAL A 113 -12.79 -5.19 3.57
N PRO A 114 -13.16 -5.66 4.77
CA PRO A 114 -12.69 -5.06 6.02
C PRO A 114 -11.16 -5.08 6.09
N ILE A 115 -10.55 -3.92 6.34
CA ILE A 115 -9.10 -3.76 6.51
C ILE A 115 -8.82 -3.04 7.83
N GLU A 116 -7.91 -3.59 8.62
CA GLU A 116 -7.48 -3.01 9.90
C GLU A 116 -5.95 -2.92 9.98
N LEU A 117 -5.46 -1.94 10.74
CA LEU A 117 -4.04 -1.88 11.08
C LEU A 117 -3.76 -2.86 12.21
N ILE A 118 -2.72 -3.69 12.08
CA ILE A 118 -2.25 -4.52 13.19
C ILE A 118 -1.57 -3.62 14.22
N ASN A 119 -2.06 -3.65 15.45
CA ASN A 119 -1.44 -3.03 16.62
C ASN A 119 -1.34 -4.10 17.72
N PRO A 120 -0.21 -4.83 17.81
CA PRO A 120 -0.04 -5.92 18.77
C PRO A 120 0.19 -5.44 20.21
#